data_AF-A0A7K9WEH4-F1
#
_entry.id   AF-A0A7K9WEH4-F1
#
_cell.length_a   1.000
_cell.length_b   1.000
_cell.length_c   1.000
_cell.angle_alpha   90.00
_cell.angle_beta   90.00
_cell.angle_gamma   90.00
#
_symmetry.space_group_name_H-M   'P 1'
#
loop_
_entity.id
_entity.type
_entity.pdbx_description
1 polymer ?
#
loop_
_entity_poly.entity_id
_entity_poly.type
_entity_poly.pdbx_seq_one_letter_code
_entity_poly.pdbx_strand_id
1 'polypeptide(L)'
;LFPEIVSTEHQSLVLVKRLLAVSVSCITYMRGLFPESSYGTRYLDDLCLKILREDKSCLGSLQIVKWIQGCFDALEKQYVSGFFQFFNITELYQFKFKYKKKVPQMDISSNHGEFVTGLCSEDVKQASRLLLRTLYVLMQDLGPLPSDITLTMKLLYYNDVTPKDYQPPGFKEDASPGDLLFGGDPINLRVGSVSTDFHLMKVRVTTDKKRMRKAESNLIQKNGPTEISHQGLDCEEEEEESTKINLLNLAFSQEEVIGPKKKRKVSEPEKLPLNSRK
;
A
#
# COMPACT_ATOMS: atom_id res chain seq x y z
N LEU A 1 -7.27 11.30 -14.06
CA LEU A 1 -7.04 10.04 -13.28
C LEU A 1 -7.66 10.15 -11.89
N PHE A 2 -7.36 11.20 -11.14
CA PHE A 2 -7.93 11.44 -9.80
C PHE A 2 -9.05 12.49 -9.82
N PRO A 3 -9.98 12.49 -8.84
CA PRO A 3 -10.95 13.57 -8.67
C PRO A 3 -10.24 14.91 -8.44
N GLU A 4 -10.84 16.01 -8.92
CA GLU A 4 -10.28 17.36 -8.76
C GLU A 4 -10.51 17.93 -7.36
N ILE A 5 -11.64 17.56 -6.74
CA ILE A 5 -12.05 17.99 -5.41
C ILE A 5 -12.36 16.75 -4.58
N VAL A 6 -11.84 16.72 -3.36
CA VAL A 6 -12.10 15.67 -2.36
C VAL A 6 -12.66 16.31 -1.11
N SER A 7 -13.98 16.49 -1.06
CA SER A 7 -14.68 17.09 0.08
C SER A 7 -15.62 16.13 0.81
N THR A 8 -15.94 14.98 0.19
CA THR A 8 -16.81 13.95 0.77
C THR A 8 -16.07 12.64 1.01
N GLU A 9 -16.59 11.84 1.93
CA GLU A 9 -16.08 10.49 2.22
C GLU A 9 -16.11 9.63 0.96
N HIS A 10 -17.18 9.72 0.17
CA HIS A 10 -17.31 9.00 -1.09
C HIS A 10 -16.21 9.39 -2.10
N GLN A 11 -15.95 10.69 -2.28
CA GLN A 11 -14.88 11.15 -3.17
C GLN A 11 -13.50 10.71 -2.68
N SER A 12 -13.28 10.73 -1.37
CA SER A 12 -12.05 10.25 -0.75
C SER A 12 -11.85 8.74 -0.98
N LEU A 13 -12.92 7.95 -0.83
CA LEU A 13 -12.88 6.52 -1.13
C LEU A 13 -12.59 6.25 -2.61
N VAL A 14 -13.22 7.00 -3.52
CA VAL A 14 -12.95 6.91 -4.97
C VAL A 14 -11.48 7.24 -5.28
N LEU A 15 -10.91 8.27 -4.64
CA LEU A 15 -9.50 8.60 -4.77
C LEU A 15 -8.61 7.43 -4.33
N VAL A 16 -8.81 6.91 -3.12
CA VAL A 16 -8.01 5.82 -2.54
C VAL A 16 -8.05 4.57 -3.41
N LYS A 17 -9.24 4.16 -3.87
CA LYS A 17 -9.40 3.01 -4.78
C LYS A 17 -8.66 3.21 -6.10
N ARG A 18 -8.78 4.40 -6.70
CA ARG A 18 -8.07 4.72 -7.95
C ARG A 18 -6.56 4.71 -7.74
N LEU A 19 -6.07 5.33 -6.67
CA LEU A 19 -4.65 5.40 -6.38
C LEU A 19 -4.07 4.02 -6.12
N LEU A 20 -4.80 3.16 -5.42
CA LEU A 20 -4.49 1.75 -5.25
C LEU A 20 -4.37 1.03 -6.60
N ALA A 21 -5.42 1.07 -7.44
CA ALA A 21 -5.40 0.37 -8.72
C ALA A 21 -4.28 0.85 -9.65
N VAL A 22 -4.04 2.17 -9.70
CA VAL A 22 -2.94 2.74 -10.49
C VAL A 22 -1.58 2.30 -9.95
N SER A 23 -1.40 2.27 -8.62
CA SER A 23 -0.15 1.82 -7.99
C SER A 23 0.14 0.35 -8.28
N VAL A 24 -0.85 -0.54 -8.12
CA VAL A 24 -0.72 -1.96 -8.46
C VAL A 24 -0.48 -2.16 -9.95
N SER A 25 -1.13 -1.37 -10.80
CA SER A 25 -0.87 -1.41 -12.25
C SER A 25 0.56 -1.01 -12.58
N CYS A 26 1.08 0.05 -11.95
CA CYS A 26 2.46 0.50 -12.10
C CYS A 26 3.44 -0.59 -11.68
N ILE A 27 3.24 -1.22 -10.52
CA ILE A 27 4.09 -2.32 -10.03
C ILE A 27 4.07 -3.48 -11.03
N THR A 28 2.89 -4.00 -11.37
CA THR A 28 2.79 -5.18 -12.24
C THR A 28 3.35 -4.92 -13.65
N TYR A 29 3.19 -3.71 -14.19
CA TYR A 29 3.74 -3.34 -15.48
C TYR A 29 5.27 -3.23 -15.44
N MET A 30 5.81 -2.47 -14.49
CA MET A 30 7.26 -2.25 -14.39
C MET A 30 8.00 -3.53 -14.00
N ARG A 31 7.31 -4.47 -13.36
CA ARG A 31 7.81 -5.83 -13.09
C ARG A 31 7.62 -6.82 -14.24
N GLY A 32 7.04 -6.38 -15.36
CA GLY A 32 6.90 -7.18 -16.58
C GLY A 32 6.05 -8.44 -16.37
N LEU A 33 5.02 -8.38 -15.54
CA LEU A 33 4.24 -9.58 -15.20
C LEU A 33 3.35 -10.04 -16.34
N PHE A 34 2.76 -9.11 -17.08
CA PHE A 34 1.75 -9.37 -18.11
C PHE A 34 2.13 -8.69 -19.43
N PRO A 35 1.62 -9.16 -20.58
CA PRO A 35 1.89 -8.55 -21.87
C PRO A 35 1.26 -7.16 -22.00
N GLU A 36 1.74 -6.37 -22.96
CA GLU A 36 1.25 -5.01 -23.23
C GLU A 36 -0.26 -4.95 -23.52
N SER A 37 -0.84 -6.02 -24.10
CA SER A 37 -2.28 -6.12 -24.36
C SER A 37 -3.14 -6.06 -23.10
N SER A 38 -2.60 -6.47 -21.95
CA SER A 38 -3.29 -6.45 -20.66
C SER A 38 -3.28 -5.07 -20.00
N TYR A 39 -2.68 -4.06 -20.65
CA TYR A 39 -2.56 -2.71 -20.11
C TYR A 39 -3.15 -1.64 -21.04
N GLY A 40 -3.58 -0.56 -20.42
CA GLY A 40 -4.01 0.66 -21.07
C GLY A 40 -3.13 1.83 -20.75
N THR A 41 -2.75 2.60 -21.75
CA THR A 41 -1.99 3.84 -21.53
C THR A 41 -2.89 4.97 -21.01
N ARG A 42 -2.42 5.64 -19.95
CA ARG A 42 -2.95 6.90 -19.41
C ARG A 42 -1.77 7.80 -19.05
N TYR A 43 -2.01 9.10 -19.06
CA TYR A 43 -0.98 10.09 -18.72
C TYR A 43 -1.35 10.78 -17.41
N LEU A 44 -0.34 10.96 -16.56
CA LEU A 44 -0.40 11.81 -15.38
C LEU A 44 0.74 12.81 -15.50
N ASP A 45 0.43 14.04 -15.92
CA ASP A 45 1.40 15.04 -16.33
C ASP A 45 2.33 14.48 -17.44
N ASP A 46 3.62 14.39 -17.17
CA ASP A 46 4.67 13.83 -18.02
C ASP A 46 4.83 12.30 -17.90
N LEU A 47 4.15 11.67 -16.94
CA LEU A 47 4.30 10.25 -16.64
C LEU A 47 3.36 9.38 -17.49
N CYS A 48 3.94 8.46 -18.26
CA CYS A 48 3.20 7.42 -18.99
C CYS A 48 2.87 6.25 -18.06
N LEU A 49 1.62 6.17 -17.64
CA LEU A 49 1.13 5.12 -16.74
C LEU A 49 0.40 4.03 -17.52
N LYS A 50 0.73 2.79 -17.19
CA LYS A 50 0.07 1.59 -17.72
C LYS A 50 -0.93 1.10 -16.70
N ILE A 51 -2.19 1.18 -17.05
CA ILE A 51 -3.32 0.82 -16.21
C ILE A 51 -3.75 -0.59 -16.57
N LEU A 52 -3.70 -1.50 -15.60
CA LEU A 52 -4.11 -2.89 -15.81
C LEU A 52 -5.57 -2.93 -16.23
N ARG A 53 -5.86 -3.74 -17.24
CA ARG A 53 -7.22 -3.98 -17.75
C ARG A 53 -7.56 -5.45 -17.62
N GLU A 54 -8.85 -5.72 -17.64
CA GLU A 54 -9.34 -7.08 -17.72
C GLU A 54 -9.04 -7.63 -19.12
N ASP A 55 -8.11 -8.57 -19.21
CA ASP A 55 -7.72 -9.23 -20.45
C ASP A 55 -8.04 -10.72 -20.38
N LYS A 56 -9.09 -11.13 -21.09
CA LYS A 56 -9.59 -12.52 -21.11
C LYS A 56 -8.54 -13.51 -21.63
N SER A 57 -7.53 -13.04 -22.37
CA SER A 57 -6.45 -13.87 -22.89
C SER A 57 -5.31 -14.07 -21.89
N CYS A 58 -5.27 -13.30 -20.79
CA CYS A 58 -4.24 -13.39 -19.76
C CYS A 58 -4.87 -13.63 -18.38
N LEU A 59 -4.98 -14.90 -17.98
CA LEU A 59 -5.59 -15.29 -16.69
C LEU A 59 -4.92 -14.63 -15.48
N GLY A 60 -3.60 -14.41 -15.53
CA GLY A 60 -2.87 -13.70 -14.48
C GLY A 60 -3.37 -12.27 -14.29
N SER A 61 -3.57 -11.52 -15.38
CA SER A 61 -4.11 -10.16 -15.32
C SER A 61 -5.52 -10.13 -14.73
N LEU A 62 -6.41 -11.06 -15.15
CA LEU A 62 -7.75 -11.20 -14.61
C LEU A 62 -7.73 -11.43 -13.09
N GLN A 63 -6.79 -12.27 -12.63
CA GLN A 63 -6.66 -12.59 -11.22
C GLN A 63 -6.28 -11.36 -10.39
N ILE A 64 -5.35 -10.53 -10.88
CA ILE A 64 -4.98 -9.29 -10.19
C ILE A 64 -6.16 -8.30 -10.17
N VAL A 65 -6.91 -8.18 -11.27
CA VAL A 65 -8.11 -7.34 -11.31
C VAL A 65 -9.14 -7.80 -10.27
N LYS A 66 -9.38 -9.11 -10.15
CA LYS A 66 -10.26 -9.68 -9.11
C LYS A 66 -9.77 -9.36 -7.70
N TRP A 67 -8.46 -9.46 -7.44
CA TRP A 67 -7.91 -9.09 -6.13
C TRP A 67 -8.07 -7.61 -5.82
N ILE A 68 -7.87 -6.73 -6.80
CA ILE A 68 -8.14 -5.29 -6.64
C ILE A 68 -9.61 -5.04 -6.32
N GLN A 69 -10.54 -5.73 -7.01
CA GLN A 69 -11.97 -5.65 -6.73
C GLN A 69 -12.32 -6.12 -5.31
N GLY A 70 -11.72 -7.23 -4.86
CA GLY A 70 -11.88 -7.69 -3.47
C GLY A 70 -11.38 -6.68 -2.44
N CYS A 71 -10.25 -6.01 -2.72
CA CYS A 71 -9.76 -4.91 -1.89
C CYS A 71 -10.75 -3.72 -1.88
N PHE A 72 -11.38 -3.42 -3.02
CA PHE A 72 -12.37 -2.33 -3.10
C PHE A 72 -13.61 -2.61 -2.25
N ASP A 73 -14.13 -3.84 -2.27
CA ASP A 73 -15.23 -4.26 -1.41
C ASP A 73 -14.86 -4.12 0.07
N ALA A 74 -13.65 -4.55 0.45
CA ALA A 74 -13.18 -4.42 1.84
C ALA A 74 -12.94 -2.97 2.27
N LEU A 75 -12.49 -2.09 1.35
CA LEU A 75 -12.35 -0.65 1.59
C LEU A 75 -13.71 0.04 1.77
N GLU A 76 -14.72 -0.32 0.97
CA GLU A 76 -16.08 0.23 1.10
C GLU A 76 -16.69 -0.05 2.47
N LYS A 77 -16.43 -1.26 2.99
CA LYS A 77 -16.92 -1.69 4.31
C LYS A 77 -16.03 -1.22 5.46
N GLN A 78 -14.92 -0.55 5.16
CA GLN A 78 -13.91 -0.13 6.13
C GLN A 78 -13.29 -1.29 6.94
N TYR A 79 -13.25 -2.48 6.37
CA TYR A 79 -12.78 -3.69 7.05
C TYR A 79 -11.26 -3.89 6.95
N VAL A 80 -10.64 -3.37 5.89
CA VAL A 80 -9.23 -3.63 5.59
C VAL A 80 -8.32 -2.58 6.24
N SER A 81 -7.29 -3.02 6.99
CA SER A 81 -6.23 -2.18 7.54
C SER A 81 -5.02 -2.07 6.61
N GLY A 82 -4.89 -3.03 5.68
CA GLY A 82 -3.88 -3.01 4.65
C GLY A 82 -3.89 -4.28 3.81
N PHE A 83 -3.03 -4.33 2.80
CA PHE A 83 -2.68 -5.58 2.15
C PHE A 83 -1.21 -5.60 1.77
N PHE A 84 -0.76 -6.82 1.53
CA PHE A 84 0.58 -7.10 1.06
C PHE A 84 0.54 -7.77 -0.29
N GLN A 85 1.43 -7.37 -1.19
CA GLN A 85 1.68 -8.05 -2.43
C GLN A 85 3.15 -8.49 -2.42
N PHE A 86 3.40 -9.81 -2.45
CA PHE A 86 4.74 -10.38 -2.39
C PHE A 86 5.11 -11.10 -3.68
N PHE A 87 6.34 -10.90 -4.15
CA PHE A 87 6.98 -11.70 -5.18
C PHE A 87 8.03 -12.62 -4.55
N ASN A 88 7.78 -13.93 -4.54
CA ASN A 88 8.68 -14.95 -3.99
C ASN A 88 9.31 -14.63 -2.62
N ILE A 89 8.62 -13.83 -1.79
CA ILE A 89 9.10 -13.46 -0.45
C ILE A 89 10.39 -12.60 -0.44
N THR A 90 10.90 -12.16 -1.61
CA THR A 90 12.10 -11.29 -1.74
C THR A 90 11.77 -9.84 -2.09
N GLU A 91 10.49 -9.57 -2.31
CA GLU A 91 9.99 -8.24 -2.63
C GLU A 91 8.54 -8.12 -2.18
N LEU A 92 8.25 -7.07 -1.42
CA LEU A 92 6.99 -6.86 -0.72
C LEU A 92 6.51 -5.43 -0.94
N TYR A 93 5.29 -5.29 -1.42
CA TYR A 93 4.58 -4.02 -1.53
C TYR A 93 3.48 -3.98 -0.48
N GLN A 94 3.57 -3.01 0.43
CA GLN A 94 2.62 -2.87 1.53
C GLN A 94 1.78 -1.62 1.32
N PHE A 95 0.47 -1.79 1.29
CA PHE A 95 -0.50 -0.71 1.31
C PHE A 95 -1.20 -0.75 2.67
N LYS A 96 -1.11 0.34 3.43
CA LYS A 96 -1.81 0.47 4.72
C LYS A 96 -2.88 1.53 4.60
N PHE A 97 -4.04 1.24 5.18
CA PHE A 97 -5.20 2.12 5.20
C PHE A 97 -5.52 2.49 6.65
N LYS A 98 -5.92 3.74 6.89
CA LYS A 98 -6.61 4.15 8.12
C LYS A 98 -7.87 4.91 7.73
N TYR A 99 -8.96 4.65 8.45
CA TYR A 99 -10.24 5.36 8.30
C TYR A 99 -10.35 6.39 9.41
N LYS A 100 -10.53 7.66 9.03
CA LYS A 100 -10.70 8.77 9.96
C LYS A 100 -12.19 8.99 10.18
N LYS A 101 -12.65 8.82 11.42
CA LYS A 101 -13.99 9.26 11.78
C LYS A 101 -13.96 10.78 11.92
N LYS A 102 -14.94 11.48 11.32
CA LYS A 102 -15.21 12.86 11.69
C LYS A 102 -15.66 12.87 13.15
N VAL A 103 -14.75 13.18 14.07
CA VAL A 103 -15.17 13.64 15.39
C VAL A 103 -15.73 15.05 15.15
N PRO A 104 -16.98 15.35 15.50
CA PRO A 104 -17.45 16.73 15.48
C PRO A 104 -16.64 17.48 16.54
N GLN A 105 -15.64 18.26 16.11
CA GLN A 105 -15.04 19.25 17.00
C GLN A 105 -16.07 20.38 17.14
N MET A 106 -16.76 20.41 18.28
CA MET A 106 -17.54 21.56 18.70
C MET A 106 -16.53 22.60 19.22
N ASP A 107 -16.01 23.43 18.32
CA ASP A 107 -15.17 24.56 18.69
C ASP A 107 -16.08 25.74 19.06
N ILE A 108 -16.28 25.95 20.37
CA ILE A 108 -16.90 27.17 20.89
C ILE A 108 -15.78 28.21 20.99
N SER A 109 -15.36 28.75 19.85
CA SER A 109 -14.52 29.93 19.81
C SER A 109 -15.20 31.03 18.98
N SER A 110 -15.51 32.11 19.69
CA SER A 110 -16.21 33.29 19.23
C SER A 110 -15.29 34.18 18.38
N ASN A 111 -15.81 34.59 17.23
CA ASN A 111 -15.48 35.74 16.40
C ASN A 111 -14.06 35.89 15.79
N HIS A 112 -14.12 36.06 14.46
CA HIS A 112 -13.13 36.58 13.51
C HIS A 112 -12.07 35.64 12.91
N GLY A 113 -12.37 35.20 11.68
CA GLY A 113 -11.37 35.06 10.61
C GLY A 113 -10.93 33.63 10.29
N GLU A 114 -11.38 33.14 9.13
CA GLU A 114 -10.94 31.91 8.43
C GLU A 114 -11.22 30.56 9.10
N PHE A 115 -12.34 29.98 8.68
CA PHE A 115 -12.57 28.54 8.66
C PHE A 115 -11.52 27.86 7.75
N VAL A 116 -10.37 27.45 8.30
CA VAL A 116 -9.47 26.52 7.60
C VAL A 116 -9.92 25.11 7.90
N THR A 117 -11.06 24.72 7.33
CA THR A 117 -11.52 23.33 7.36
C THR A 117 -10.95 22.54 6.19
N GLY A 118 -10.18 21.50 6.52
CA GLY A 118 -9.84 20.40 5.60
C GLY A 118 -8.53 20.62 4.82
N LEU A 119 -7.76 19.55 4.65
CA LEU A 119 -6.61 19.52 3.75
C LEU A 119 -7.01 20.05 2.37
N CYS A 120 -6.22 20.95 1.77
CA CYS A 120 -6.53 21.48 0.45
C CYS A 120 -6.52 20.34 -0.58
N SER A 121 -7.53 20.28 -1.45
CA SER A 121 -7.61 19.26 -2.51
C SER A 121 -6.35 19.25 -3.40
N GLU A 122 -5.70 20.41 -3.54
CA GLU A 122 -4.45 20.53 -4.28
C GLU A 122 -3.32 19.77 -3.57
N ASP A 123 -3.22 19.82 -2.23
CA ASP A 123 -2.21 19.07 -1.47
C ASP A 123 -2.42 17.56 -1.63
N VAL A 124 -3.67 17.11 -1.59
CA VAL A 124 -4.03 15.69 -1.81
C VAL A 124 -3.62 15.23 -3.21
N LYS A 125 -3.85 16.07 -4.21
CA LYS A 125 -3.47 15.80 -5.61
C LYS A 125 -1.96 15.78 -5.80
N GLN A 126 -1.23 16.72 -5.20
CA GLN A 126 0.22 16.77 -5.22
C GLN A 126 0.82 15.54 -4.51
N ALA A 127 0.30 15.16 -3.34
CA ALA A 127 0.71 13.96 -2.63
C ALA A 127 0.46 12.69 -3.46
N SER A 128 -0.68 12.61 -4.15
CA SER A 128 -1.01 11.48 -5.04
C SER A 128 -0.05 11.38 -6.23
N ARG A 129 0.29 12.51 -6.85
CA ARG A 129 1.28 12.61 -7.93
C ARG A 129 2.67 12.21 -7.46
N LEU A 130 3.11 12.75 -6.33
CA LEU A 130 4.41 12.47 -5.75
C LEU A 130 4.55 10.98 -5.44
N LEU A 131 3.54 10.38 -4.81
CA LEU A 131 3.54 8.94 -4.50
C LEU A 131 3.74 8.09 -5.76
N LEU A 132 3.02 8.39 -6.85
CA LEU A 132 3.14 7.63 -8.10
C LEU A 132 4.48 7.86 -8.80
N ARG A 133 5.01 9.09 -8.78
CA ARG A 133 6.35 9.38 -9.33
C ARG A 133 7.43 8.63 -8.54
N THR A 134 7.40 8.71 -7.22
CA THR A 134 8.35 7.98 -6.35
C THR A 134 8.25 6.49 -6.57
N LEU A 135 7.03 5.94 -6.68
CA LEU A 135 6.84 4.52 -6.98
C LEU A 135 7.44 4.15 -8.33
N TYR A 136 7.19 4.94 -9.38
CA TYR A 136 7.68 4.69 -10.72
C TYR A 136 9.21 4.70 -10.80
N VAL A 137 9.86 5.73 -10.24
CA VAL A 137 11.33 5.84 -10.18
C VAL A 137 11.91 4.67 -9.38
N LEU A 138 11.34 4.36 -8.21
CA LEU A 138 11.78 3.24 -7.41
C LEU A 138 11.70 1.92 -8.18
N MET A 139 10.65 1.70 -8.98
CA MET A 139 10.53 0.48 -9.79
C MET A 139 11.62 0.40 -10.87
N GLN A 140 12.13 1.53 -11.38
CA GLN A 140 13.22 1.57 -12.36
C GLN A 140 14.58 1.22 -11.75
N ASP A 141 14.79 1.58 -10.48
CA ASP A 141 16.05 1.32 -9.75
C ASP A 141 16.17 -0.11 -9.22
N LEU A 142 15.05 -0.86 -9.21
CA LEU A 142 15.03 -2.23 -8.76
C LEU A 142 15.49 -3.18 -9.87
N GLY A 143 16.42 -4.06 -9.52
CA GLY A 143 16.90 -5.13 -10.40
C GLY A 143 15.77 -6.10 -10.82
N PRO A 144 16.02 -6.90 -11.86
CA PRO A 144 15.03 -7.85 -12.39
C PRO A 144 14.55 -8.80 -11.29
N LEU A 145 13.30 -9.27 -11.42
CA LEU A 145 12.77 -10.35 -10.59
C LEU A 145 13.46 -11.67 -10.96
N PRO A 146 13.52 -12.65 -10.04
CA PRO A 146 13.97 -14.02 -10.34
C PRO A 146 13.17 -14.64 -11.50
N SER A 147 13.73 -15.67 -12.14
CA SER A 147 13.12 -16.32 -13.31
C SER A 147 11.73 -16.91 -13.01
N ASP A 148 11.59 -17.57 -11.86
CA ASP A 148 10.30 -18.11 -11.39
C ASP A 148 9.67 -17.10 -10.45
N ILE A 149 8.43 -16.69 -10.73
CA ILE A 149 7.73 -15.65 -9.96
C ILE A 149 6.38 -16.16 -9.49
N THR A 150 6.22 -16.27 -8.17
CA THR A 150 4.92 -16.43 -7.52
C THR A 150 4.50 -15.09 -6.94
N LEU A 151 3.33 -14.63 -7.35
CA LEU A 151 2.71 -13.43 -6.80
C LEU A 151 1.57 -13.81 -5.85
N THR A 152 1.64 -13.31 -4.63
CA THR A 152 0.62 -13.52 -3.60
C THR A 152 0.13 -12.16 -3.09
N MET A 153 -1.19 -11.96 -3.03
CA MET A 153 -1.79 -10.81 -2.36
C MET A 153 -2.52 -11.27 -1.08
N LYS A 154 -2.13 -10.73 0.09
CA LYS A 154 -2.79 -11.01 1.38
C LYS A 154 -3.49 -9.78 1.91
N LEU A 155 -4.75 -9.91 2.31
CA LEU A 155 -5.52 -8.84 2.96
C LEU A 155 -5.40 -8.94 4.48
N LEU A 156 -5.25 -7.78 5.13
CA LEU A 156 -5.26 -7.61 6.58
C LEU A 156 -6.52 -6.86 7.01
N TYR A 157 -7.20 -7.38 8.03
CA TYR A 157 -8.46 -6.82 8.50
C TYR A 157 -8.33 -6.13 9.86
N TYR A 158 -9.25 -5.21 10.14
CA TYR A 158 -9.56 -4.72 11.46
C TYR A 158 -10.44 -5.75 12.19
N ASN A 159 -9.89 -6.38 13.24
CA ASN A 159 -10.54 -7.50 13.93
C ASN A 159 -11.84 -7.11 14.66
N ASP A 160 -11.98 -5.84 15.02
CA ASP A 160 -13.09 -5.27 15.78
C ASP A 160 -14.35 -5.02 14.93
N VAL A 161 -14.18 -4.76 13.63
CA VAL A 161 -15.29 -4.43 12.72
C VAL A 161 -15.58 -5.49 11.66
N THR A 162 -14.66 -6.43 11.42
CA THR A 162 -14.79 -7.38 10.31
C THR A 162 -15.50 -8.67 10.76
N PRO A 163 -16.63 -9.06 10.13
CA PRO A 163 -17.31 -10.31 10.44
C PRO A 163 -16.43 -11.55 10.22
N LYS A 164 -16.67 -12.62 11.00
CA LYS A 164 -15.88 -13.86 10.93
C LYS A 164 -16.12 -14.64 9.63
N ASP A 165 -17.29 -14.51 9.05
CA ASP A 165 -17.71 -15.11 7.78
C ASP A 165 -17.43 -14.21 6.56
N TYR A 166 -16.97 -12.98 6.77
CA TYR A 166 -16.61 -12.09 5.67
C TYR A 166 -15.44 -12.66 4.86
N GLN A 167 -15.66 -12.75 3.56
CA GLN A 167 -14.72 -13.24 2.55
C GLN A 167 -14.77 -12.31 1.32
N PRO A 168 -13.75 -11.47 1.09
CA PRO A 168 -13.75 -10.57 -0.05
C PRO A 168 -13.63 -11.33 -1.39
N PRO A 169 -14.24 -10.82 -2.48
CA PRO A 169 -14.14 -11.42 -3.79
C PRO A 169 -12.70 -11.69 -4.23
N GLY A 170 -12.40 -12.90 -4.70
CA GLY A 170 -11.06 -13.29 -5.17
C GLY A 170 -10.07 -13.70 -4.07
N PHE A 171 -10.50 -13.72 -2.81
CA PHE A 171 -9.71 -14.17 -1.66
C PHE A 171 -10.40 -15.35 -0.97
N LYS A 172 -9.62 -16.11 -0.20
CA LYS A 172 -10.05 -17.16 0.73
C LYS A 172 -9.36 -16.98 2.08
N GLU A 173 -9.86 -17.63 3.12
CA GLU A 173 -9.20 -17.62 4.43
C GLU A 173 -7.77 -18.19 4.34
N ASP A 174 -6.82 -17.53 4.99
CA ASP A 174 -5.44 -18.01 5.07
C ASP A 174 -5.35 -19.17 6.07
N ALA A 175 -5.28 -20.39 5.55
CA ALA A 175 -5.13 -21.59 6.36
C ALA A 175 -3.67 -21.83 6.81
N SER A 176 -2.72 -20.98 6.40
CA SER A 176 -1.31 -21.11 6.76
C SER A 176 -0.99 -20.28 8.02
N PRO A 177 -0.63 -20.90 9.15
CA PRO A 177 -0.27 -20.18 10.38
C PRO A 177 1.18 -19.68 10.39
N GLY A 178 1.91 -19.78 9.27
CA GLY A 178 3.34 -19.50 9.21
C GLY A 178 3.63 -18.02 8.89
N ASP A 179 4.42 -17.37 9.75
CA ASP A 179 5.00 -16.07 9.43
C ASP A 179 5.84 -16.19 8.14
N LEU A 180 5.58 -15.31 7.17
CA LEU A 180 6.36 -15.26 5.94
C LEU A 180 7.73 -14.64 6.28
N LEU A 181 8.81 -15.41 6.28
CA LEU A 181 10.14 -14.83 6.51
C LEU A 181 10.67 -14.20 5.23
N PHE A 182 10.98 -12.89 5.27
CA PHE A 182 11.55 -12.20 4.11
C PHE A 182 12.84 -12.89 3.66
N GLY A 183 12.93 -13.22 2.38
CA GLY A 183 14.11 -13.85 1.81
C GLY A 183 15.19 -12.81 1.51
N GLY A 184 16.34 -12.92 2.17
CA GLY A 184 17.50 -12.06 1.93
C GLY A 184 17.71 -10.98 2.99
N ASP A 185 18.41 -9.90 2.61
CA ASP A 185 18.69 -8.74 3.48
C ASP A 185 17.68 -7.61 3.19
N PRO A 186 16.58 -7.47 3.96
CA PRO A 186 15.51 -6.54 3.64
C PRO A 186 15.93 -5.09 3.83
N ILE A 187 15.56 -4.24 2.87
CA ILE A 187 15.51 -2.79 3.02
C ILE A 187 14.06 -2.34 2.89
N ASN A 188 13.57 -1.60 3.89
CA ASN A 188 12.26 -0.96 3.86
C ASN A 188 12.36 0.47 3.30
N LEU A 189 11.56 0.75 2.29
CA LEU A 189 11.52 2.00 1.55
C LEU A 189 10.14 2.63 1.69
N ARG A 190 10.09 3.86 2.22
CA ARG A 190 8.85 4.63 2.30
C ARG A 190 8.59 5.31 0.97
N VAL A 191 7.59 4.84 0.22
CA VAL A 191 7.23 5.42 -1.08
C VAL A 191 6.47 6.73 -0.91
N GLY A 192 5.53 6.76 0.04
CA GLY A 192 4.75 7.96 0.33
C GLY A 192 3.43 7.66 1.02
N SER A 193 2.66 8.72 1.24
CA SER A 193 1.31 8.62 1.81
C SER A 193 0.39 9.71 1.27
N VAL A 194 -0.89 9.38 1.14
CA VAL A 194 -1.96 10.32 0.78
C VAL A 194 -2.97 10.33 1.91
N SER A 195 -3.13 11.49 2.53
CA SER A 195 -4.11 11.73 3.58
C SER A 195 -5.21 12.63 3.06
N THR A 196 -6.45 12.25 3.33
CA THR A 196 -7.63 13.12 3.22
C THR A 196 -8.24 13.29 4.62
N ASP A 197 -9.37 13.97 4.71
CA ASP A 197 -10.12 14.08 5.97
C ASP A 197 -10.78 12.75 6.38
N PHE A 198 -10.92 11.79 5.48
CA PHE A 198 -11.67 10.54 5.70
C PHE A 198 -10.80 9.28 5.65
N HIS A 199 -9.76 9.29 4.82
CA HIS A 199 -8.91 8.13 4.57
C HIS A 199 -7.44 8.54 4.53
N LEU A 200 -6.58 7.65 5.02
CA LEU A 200 -5.14 7.71 4.86
C LEU A 200 -4.67 6.43 4.17
N MET A 201 -3.88 6.57 3.10
CA MET A 201 -3.20 5.48 2.43
C MET A 201 -1.68 5.68 2.55
N LYS A 202 -0.94 4.68 3.06
CA LYS A 202 0.53 4.67 3.11
C LYS A 202 1.06 3.53 2.25
N VAL A 203 2.13 3.78 1.50
CA VAL A 203 2.79 2.77 0.64
C VAL A 203 4.24 2.59 1.08
N ARG A 204 4.62 1.32 1.30
CA ARG A 204 6.00 0.91 1.59
C ARG A 204 6.42 -0.22 0.66
N VAL A 205 7.70 -0.28 0.33
CA VAL A 205 8.32 -1.35 -0.44
C VAL A 205 9.43 -1.96 0.39
N THR A 206 9.43 -3.28 0.55
CA THR A 206 10.57 -4.01 1.13
C THR A 206 11.21 -4.85 0.05
N THR A 207 12.52 -4.76 -0.12
CA THR A 207 13.27 -5.48 -1.16
C THR A 207 14.63 -5.93 -0.64
N ASP A 208 15.24 -6.93 -1.27
CA ASP A 208 16.63 -7.29 -0.96
C ASP A 208 17.58 -6.15 -1.34
N LYS A 209 18.44 -5.75 -0.39
CA LYS A 209 19.47 -4.73 -0.58
C LYS A 209 20.28 -4.87 -1.86
N LYS A 210 20.62 -6.11 -2.24
CA LYS A 210 21.45 -6.42 -3.42
C LYS A 210 20.74 -6.06 -4.74
N ARG A 211 19.42 -5.87 -4.72
CA ARG A 211 18.62 -5.57 -5.91
C ARG A 211 18.48 -4.07 -6.18
N MET A 212 18.90 -3.20 -5.27
CA MET A 212 18.87 -1.75 -5.47
C MET A 212 20.10 -1.28 -6.26
N ARG A 213 19.90 -0.65 -7.42
CA ARG A 213 21.00 -0.13 -8.27
C ARG A 213 21.59 1.18 -7.73
N LYS A 214 20.76 2.05 -7.14
CA LYS A 214 21.13 3.31 -6.49
C LYS A 214 20.27 3.46 -5.24
N ALA A 215 20.88 3.67 -4.09
CA ALA A 215 20.15 3.87 -2.85
C ALA A 215 20.04 5.38 -2.59
N GLU A 216 18.92 6.01 -2.91
CA GLU A 216 18.66 7.37 -2.42
C GLU A 216 18.54 7.32 -0.90
N SER A 217 19.45 8.01 -0.20
CA SER A 217 19.56 7.99 1.26
C SER A 217 18.25 8.39 1.97
N ASN A 218 17.40 9.16 1.30
CA ASN A 218 16.18 9.73 1.88
C ASN A 218 15.01 8.72 1.96
N LEU A 219 15.07 7.60 1.24
CA LEU A 219 14.00 6.59 1.22
C LEU A 219 14.22 5.43 2.19
N ILE A 220 15.44 5.29 2.72
CA ILE A 220 15.92 4.09 3.42
C ILE A 220 15.70 4.23 4.94
N GLN A 221 15.01 3.27 5.54
CA GLN A 221 15.10 3.03 6.99
C GLN A 221 16.00 1.82 7.26
N LYS A 222 17.01 1.99 8.14
CA LYS A 222 17.81 0.87 8.67
C LYS A 222 17.07 0.27 9.86
N ASN A 223 16.34 -0.81 9.64
CA ASN A 223 15.79 -1.61 10.72
C ASN A 223 16.43 -3.01 10.67
N GLY A 224 16.51 -3.68 11.82
CA GLY A 224 17.04 -5.05 11.96
C GLY A 224 16.22 -6.09 11.18
N PRO A 225 16.48 -7.40 11.37
CA PRO A 225 15.79 -8.46 10.61
C PRO A 225 14.28 -8.22 10.65
N THR A 226 13.70 -7.91 9.48
CA THR A 226 12.27 -7.61 9.37
C THR A 226 11.53 -8.93 9.32
N GLU A 227 11.08 -9.38 10.49
CA GLU A 227 10.06 -10.41 10.57
C GLU A 227 8.80 -9.84 9.89
N ILE A 228 8.29 -10.49 8.84
CA ILE A 228 6.94 -10.20 8.34
C ILE A 228 5.98 -10.90 9.31
N SER A 229 6.02 -10.46 10.56
CA SER A 229 5.17 -11.00 11.62
C SER A 229 3.74 -10.55 11.35
N HIS A 230 2.79 -11.46 11.50
CA HIS A 230 1.37 -11.11 11.60
C HIS A 230 1.04 -10.20 12.81
N GLN A 231 1.99 -9.96 13.72
CA GLN A 231 1.81 -9.25 14.99
C GLN A 231 2.48 -7.86 15.05
N GLY A 232 3.36 -7.49 14.13
CA GLY A 232 4.22 -6.31 14.27
C GLY A 232 3.67 -4.97 13.75
N LEU A 233 2.38 -4.65 13.90
CA LEU A 233 1.81 -3.37 13.41
C LEU A 233 0.85 -2.63 14.35
N ASP A 234 0.85 -2.99 15.64
CA ASP A 234 0.36 -2.11 16.72
C ASP A 234 1.52 -1.47 17.49
N CYS A 235 2.71 -1.34 16.89
CA CYS A 235 3.52 -0.20 17.28
C CYS A 235 2.72 1.00 16.81
N GLU A 236 2.10 1.70 17.76
CA GLU A 236 1.89 3.13 17.65
C GLU A 236 3.26 3.69 17.20
N GLU A 237 3.44 3.83 15.87
CA GLU A 237 4.48 4.71 15.36
C GLU A 237 4.06 6.06 15.93
N GLU A 238 4.71 6.47 17.02
CA GLU A 238 4.58 7.79 17.61
C GLU A 238 4.52 8.80 16.47
N GLU A 239 3.51 9.66 16.52
CA GLU A 239 3.32 10.72 15.56
C GLU A 239 4.54 11.64 15.62
N GLU A 240 5.50 11.48 14.70
CA GLU A 240 6.36 12.59 14.33
C GLU A 240 5.49 13.58 13.56
N GLU A 241 4.94 14.50 14.34
CA GLU A 241 4.24 15.70 13.93
C GLU A 241 5.10 16.46 12.91
N SER A 242 4.68 16.47 11.65
CA SER A 242 5.41 17.16 10.59
C SER A 242 5.18 18.66 10.70
N THR A 243 5.98 19.33 11.54
CA THR A 243 6.15 20.77 11.47
C THR A 243 7.62 21.15 11.56
N LYS A 244 8.12 21.71 10.45
CA LYS A 244 9.34 22.53 10.27
C LYS A 244 10.70 21.80 10.11
N ILE A 245 11.19 21.88 8.86
CA ILE A 245 12.57 22.18 8.40
C ILE A 245 13.62 22.35 9.54
N ASN A 246 14.54 21.39 9.70
CA ASN A 246 16.02 21.54 9.74
C ASN A 246 16.77 20.37 10.43
N LEU A 247 17.85 19.93 9.78
CA LEU A 247 19.15 19.39 10.26
C LEU A 247 19.30 18.58 11.58
N LEU A 248 19.94 17.40 11.44
CA LEU A 248 20.91 16.74 12.36
C LEU A 248 20.58 16.63 13.86
N ASN A 249 20.34 15.41 14.36
CA ASN A 249 21.32 14.62 15.12
C ASN A 249 20.75 13.33 15.76
N LEU A 250 21.67 12.39 15.93
CA LEU A 250 21.56 11.03 16.45
C LEU A 250 21.43 10.99 17.98
N ALA A 251 20.64 10.06 18.55
CA ALA A 251 21.00 9.28 19.74
C ALA A 251 19.97 8.16 20.02
N PHE A 252 20.49 6.96 20.28
CA PHE A 252 19.77 5.73 20.64
C PHE A 252 19.43 5.67 22.14
N SER A 253 18.41 4.90 22.54
CA SER A 253 18.53 3.79 23.52
C SER A 253 17.27 2.91 23.55
N GLN A 254 17.49 1.62 23.78
CA GLN A 254 16.53 0.50 23.78
C GLN A 254 15.83 0.35 25.14
N GLU A 255 14.64 -0.25 25.16
CA GLU A 255 14.31 -1.40 26.04
C GLU A 255 13.04 -2.13 25.57
N GLU A 256 13.10 -3.47 25.52
CA GLU A 256 12.01 -4.40 25.19
C GLU A 256 11.11 -4.66 26.41
N VAL A 257 9.79 -4.78 26.18
CA VAL A 257 8.91 -5.57 27.06
C VAL A 257 7.96 -6.43 26.21
N ILE A 258 8.05 -7.75 26.41
CA ILE A 258 7.28 -8.79 25.74
C ILE A 258 5.89 -8.92 26.39
N GLY A 259 4.84 -8.82 25.57
CA GLY A 259 3.43 -9.09 25.95
C GLY A 259 2.81 -10.23 25.11
N PRO A 260 1.69 -10.84 25.58
CA PRO A 260 1.22 -12.13 25.06
C PRO A 260 0.54 -12.04 23.69
N LYS A 261 0.87 -13.00 22.82
CA LYS A 261 0.44 -13.15 21.42
C LYS A 261 -1.07 -13.42 21.28
N LYS A 262 -1.82 -12.49 20.66
CA LYS A 262 -3.20 -12.74 20.14
C LYS A 262 -3.14 -13.09 18.64
N LYS A 263 -3.93 -14.10 18.23
CA LYS A 263 -4.07 -14.55 16.83
C LYS A 263 -5.00 -13.61 16.05
N ARG A 264 -4.61 -13.22 14.83
CA ARG A 264 -5.32 -12.27 13.95
C ARG A 264 -5.78 -12.95 12.65
N LYS A 265 -6.85 -12.43 12.04
CA LYS A 265 -7.47 -12.98 10.82
C LYS A 265 -6.76 -12.45 9.56
N VAL A 266 -6.38 -13.34 8.65
CA VAL A 266 -5.69 -13.03 7.38
C VAL A 266 -6.37 -13.80 6.26
N SER A 267 -6.44 -13.22 5.06
CA SER A 267 -6.92 -13.92 3.86
C SER A 267 -5.83 -14.03 2.80
N GLU A 268 -5.78 -15.19 2.14
CA GLU A 268 -4.89 -15.52 1.05
C GLU A 268 -5.62 -15.57 -0.31
N PRO A 269 -4.91 -15.48 -1.43
CA PRO A 269 -5.53 -15.56 -2.74
C PRO A 269 -5.82 -17.01 -3.16
N GLU A 270 -6.78 -17.20 -4.06
CA GLU A 270 -7.01 -18.47 -4.75
C GLU A 270 -5.88 -18.71 -5.79
N LYS A 271 -5.22 -19.87 -5.75
CA LYS A 271 -4.04 -20.18 -6.60
C LYS A 271 -4.46 -20.83 -7.92
N LEU A 272 -3.91 -20.34 -9.03
CA LEU A 272 -3.83 -21.06 -10.31
C LEU A 272 -2.35 -21.09 -10.74
N PRO A 273 -1.83 -22.21 -11.28
CA PRO A 273 -0.48 -22.28 -11.79
C PRO A 273 -0.36 -21.35 -13.01
N LEU A 274 0.48 -20.31 -12.90
CA LEU A 274 0.88 -19.45 -14.02
C LEU A 274 1.88 -20.23 -14.88
N ASN A 275 1.38 -21.10 -15.74
CA ASN A 275 2.18 -21.73 -16.79
C ASN A 275 2.21 -20.85 -18.06
N SER A 276 3.39 -20.83 -18.67
CA SER A 276 3.73 -20.37 -20.03
C SER A 276 3.78 -18.85 -20.28
N ARG A 277 4.98 -18.27 -20.10
CA ARG A 277 5.49 -17.23 -20.99
C ARG A 277 5.95 -17.90 -22.29
N LYS A 278 5.46 -17.42 -23.44
CA LYS A 278 6.15 -17.52 -24.72
C LYS A 278 6.84 -16.19 -24.98
#